data_AF-A0A5B7Y353-F1
#
_entry.id   AF-A0A5B7Y353-F1
#
_cell.length_a   1.000
_cell.length_b   1.000
_cell.length_c   1.000
_cell.angle_alpha   90.00
_cell.angle_beta   90.00
_cell.angle_gamma   90.00
#
_symmetry.space_group_name_H-M   'P 1'
#
loop_
_entity.id
_entity.type
_entity.pdbx_description
1 polymer ?
#
loop_
_entity_poly.entity_id
_entity_poly.type
_entity_poly.pdbx_seq_one_letter_code
_entity_poly.pdbx_strand_id
1 'polypeptide(L)'
;MTYYVKPDSDNQFPDKDTAPVLEPADGLRAVNIPTTSIQYFTRYWWMYAFKGDDSQEVTAPGNLPNLDIDYLQGLIDQQGKQIEQQAKNIESLKTENKSLKSANELTQQGLMEAVDYLSSQLTSASTTTDTGSAATSSAAPASSAASES
;
A
#
# COMPACT_ATOMS: atom_id res chain seq x y z
N MET A 1 -41.52 -15.83 -10.64
CA MET A 1 -41.20 -14.66 -9.81
C MET A 1 -41.29 -13.42 -10.67
N THR A 2 -41.90 -12.35 -10.17
CA THR A 2 -41.93 -11.07 -10.90
C THR A 2 -40.76 -10.21 -10.45
N TYR A 3 -40.05 -9.63 -11.41
CA TYR A 3 -39.03 -8.61 -11.20
C TYR A 3 -39.45 -7.34 -11.93
N TYR A 4 -38.95 -6.20 -11.49
CA TYR A 4 -39.13 -4.91 -12.16
C TYR A 4 -37.78 -4.45 -12.68
N VAL A 5 -37.73 -4.14 -13.98
CA VAL A 5 -36.51 -3.74 -14.70
C VAL A 5 -36.73 -2.40 -15.37
N LYS A 6 -35.70 -1.55 -15.36
CA LYS A 6 -35.67 -0.34 -16.16
C LYS A 6 -35.39 -0.74 -17.62
N PRO A 7 -36.18 -0.32 -18.62
CA PRO A 7 -35.84 -0.53 -20.02
C PRO A 7 -34.60 0.28 -20.45
N ASP A 8 -33.93 -0.18 -21.51
CA ASP A 8 -32.93 0.58 -22.25
C ASP A 8 -33.57 1.73 -23.07
N SER A 9 -32.74 2.50 -23.78
CA SER A 9 -33.21 3.63 -24.60
C SER A 9 -34.19 3.24 -25.72
N ASP A 10 -34.11 1.98 -26.15
CA ASP A 10 -34.81 1.47 -27.34
C ASP A 10 -36.02 0.60 -26.94
N ASN A 11 -36.30 0.45 -25.65
CA ASN A 11 -37.32 -0.42 -25.04
C ASN A 11 -37.24 -1.90 -25.49
N GLN A 12 -36.06 -2.38 -25.88
CA GLN A 12 -35.84 -3.75 -26.38
C GLN A 12 -35.25 -4.67 -25.31
N PHE A 13 -34.40 -4.14 -24.44
CA PHE A 13 -33.72 -4.88 -23.38
C PHE A 13 -33.80 -4.15 -22.04
N PRO A 14 -33.59 -4.83 -20.91
CA PRO A 14 -33.30 -4.19 -19.64
C PRO A 14 -32.00 -3.38 -19.68
N ASP A 15 -32.00 -2.23 -19.02
CA ASP A 15 -30.83 -1.38 -18.83
C ASP A 15 -29.70 -2.15 -18.13
N LYS A 16 -28.49 -2.06 -18.70
CA LYS A 16 -27.32 -2.82 -18.22
C LYS A 16 -26.81 -2.33 -16.87
N ASP A 17 -26.93 -1.04 -16.60
CA ASP A 17 -26.38 -0.42 -15.40
C ASP A 17 -27.39 -0.37 -14.24
N THR A 18 -28.63 -0.82 -14.46
CA THR A 18 -29.70 -0.87 -13.45
C THR A 18 -30.14 -2.31 -13.19
N ALA A 19 -29.83 -2.83 -12.00
CA ALA A 19 -30.19 -4.20 -11.62
C ALA A 19 -31.72 -4.39 -11.44
N PRO A 20 -32.27 -5.60 -11.71
CA PRO A 20 -33.67 -5.91 -11.45
C PRO A 20 -34.03 -5.83 -9.96
N VAL A 21 -35.17 -5.23 -9.64
CA VAL A 21 -35.69 -5.12 -8.27
C VAL A 21 -36.97 -5.94 -8.10
N LEU A 22 -37.41 -6.16 -6.85
CA LEU A 22 -38.64 -6.91 -6.54
C LEU A 22 -39.87 -6.01 -6.33
N GLU A 23 -39.67 -4.72 -6.08
CA GLU A 23 -40.74 -3.75 -5.84
C GLU A 23 -41.03 -2.90 -7.09
N PRO A 24 -42.29 -2.56 -7.38
CA PRO A 24 -42.63 -1.66 -8.47
C PRO A 24 -42.16 -0.23 -8.17
N ALA A 25 -41.67 0.47 -9.21
CA ALA A 25 -41.39 1.89 -9.17
C ALA A 25 -41.67 2.53 -10.54
N ASP A 26 -41.75 3.85 -10.58
CA ASP A 26 -41.97 4.59 -11.84
C ASP A 26 -40.81 4.38 -12.82
N GLY A 27 -41.14 4.31 -14.11
CA GLY A 27 -40.19 3.96 -15.18
C GLY A 27 -39.69 2.50 -15.18
N LEU A 28 -40.18 1.62 -14.28
CA LEU A 28 -39.84 0.20 -14.29
C LEU A 28 -40.95 -0.65 -14.92
N ARG A 29 -40.53 -1.69 -15.65
CA ARG A 29 -41.37 -2.66 -16.33
C ARG A 29 -41.37 -4.00 -15.61
N ALA A 30 -42.54 -4.57 -15.38
CA ALA A 30 -42.69 -5.91 -14.78
C ALA A 30 -42.31 -7.02 -15.78
N VAL A 31 -41.49 -7.98 -15.32
CA VAL A 31 -41.13 -9.20 -16.06
C VAL A 31 -41.28 -10.45 -15.20
N ASN A 32 -41.88 -11.49 -15.77
CA ASN A 32 -42.18 -12.76 -15.11
C ASN A 32 -41.13 -13.81 -15.48
N ILE A 33 -40.32 -14.18 -14.49
CA ILE A 33 -39.20 -15.10 -14.63
C ILE A 33 -39.57 -16.46 -14.02
N PRO A 34 -39.44 -17.58 -14.78
CA PRO A 34 -39.58 -18.93 -14.23
C PRO A 34 -38.60 -19.17 -13.09
N THR A 35 -39.03 -19.86 -12.02
CA THR A 35 -38.20 -20.07 -10.81
C THR A 35 -36.88 -20.78 -11.12
N THR A 36 -36.88 -21.69 -12.10
CA THR A 36 -35.69 -22.39 -12.61
C THR A 36 -34.71 -21.48 -13.36
N SER A 37 -35.13 -20.31 -13.82
CA SER A 37 -34.33 -19.37 -14.60
C SER A 37 -33.91 -18.12 -13.81
N ILE A 38 -34.31 -17.97 -12.55
CA ILE A 38 -34.02 -16.78 -11.73
C ILE A 38 -32.51 -16.50 -11.68
N GLN A 39 -31.67 -17.51 -11.45
CA GLN A 39 -30.22 -17.30 -11.35
C GLN A 39 -29.62 -16.75 -12.65
N TYR A 40 -29.97 -17.33 -13.80
CA TYR A 40 -29.55 -16.85 -15.13
C TYR A 40 -30.06 -15.43 -15.40
N PHE A 41 -31.32 -15.15 -15.11
CA PHE A 41 -31.89 -13.81 -15.28
C PHE A 41 -31.19 -12.78 -14.39
N THR A 42 -31.02 -13.05 -13.09
CA THR A 42 -30.36 -12.10 -12.16
C THR A 42 -28.87 -11.89 -12.46
N ARG A 43 -28.23 -12.75 -13.25
CA ARG A 43 -26.84 -12.55 -13.73
C ARG A 43 -26.78 -11.81 -15.07
N TYR A 44 -27.73 -12.05 -15.98
CA TYR A 44 -27.69 -11.61 -17.37
C TYR A 44 -28.91 -10.79 -17.82
N TRP A 45 -29.64 -10.13 -16.90
CA TRP A 45 -30.93 -9.49 -17.18
C TRP A 45 -30.90 -8.60 -18.42
N TRP A 46 -29.84 -7.81 -18.59
CA TRP A 46 -29.59 -6.89 -19.71
C TRP A 46 -29.42 -7.57 -21.07
N MET A 47 -29.31 -8.89 -21.13
CA MET A 47 -29.24 -9.67 -22.38
C MET A 47 -30.59 -10.26 -22.79
N TYR A 48 -31.62 -10.19 -21.93
CA TYR A 48 -32.95 -10.75 -22.19
C TYR A 48 -33.79 -9.75 -22.99
N ALA A 49 -34.26 -10.15 -24.18
CA ALA A 49 -35.13 -9.29 -25.01
C ALA A 49 -36.57 -9.31 -24.50
N PHE A 50 -37.23 -8.15 -24.46
CA PHE A 50 -38.67 -8.08 -24.21
C PHE A 50 -39.47 -8.65 -25.41
N LYS A 51 -40.58 -9.36 -25.16
CA LYS A 51 -41.41 -9.98 -26.23
C LYS A 51 -42.44 -9.03 -26.88
N GLY A 52 -42.29 -7.73 -26.72
CA GLY A 52 -43.21 -6.66 -27.14
C GLY A 52 -43.11 -5.46 -26.18
N ASP A 53 -43.98 -4.46 -26.26
CA ASP A 53 -43.95 -3.30 -25.35
C ASP A 53 -44.71 -3.56 -24.03
N ASP A 54 -45.92 -4.13 -24.09
CA ASP A 54 -46.77 -4.38 -22.91
C ASP A 54 -46.57 -5.78 -22.28
N SER A 55 -45.71 -6.61 -22.86
CA SER A 55 -45.51 -8.00 -22.40
C SER A 55 -44.79 -8.06 -21.05
N GLN A 56 -45.20 -8.99 -20.19
CA GLN A 56 -44.42 -9.35 -18.99
C GLN A 56 -43.43 -10.49 -19.26
N GLU A 57 -43.33 -10.96 -20.51
CA GLU A 57 -42.41 -12.04 -20.87
C GLU A 57 -41.13 -11.53 -21.54
N VAL A 58 -40.03 -12.20 -21.21
CA VAL A 58 -38.71 -11.97 -21.80
C VAL A 58 -38.16 -13.23 -22.46
N THR A 59 -37.30 -13.05 -23.46
CA THR A 59 -36.62 -14.12 -24.18
C THR A 59 -35.14 -14.09 -23.85
N ALA A 60 -34.62 -15.20 -23.30
CA ALA A 60 -33.18 -15.38 -23.13
C ALA A 60 -32.49 -15.49 -24.51
N PRO A 61 -31.28 -14.94 -24.70
CA PRO A 61 -30.51 -15.22 -25.90
C PRO A 61 -30.05 -16.69 -25.88
N GLY A 62 -29.94 -17.31 -27.04
CA GLY A 62 -29.69 -18.76 -27.16
C GLY A 62 -28.30 -19.24 -26.69
N ASN A 63 -27.43 -18.33 -26.26
CA ASN A 63 -26.02 -18.56 -25.96
C ASN A 63 -25.55 -17.87 -24.66
N LEU A 64 -26.41 -17.77 -23.64
CA LEU A 64 -25.98 -17.32 -22.31
C LEU A 64 -24.80 -18.16 -21.80
N PRO A 65 -23.77 -17.55 -21.19
CA PRO A 65 -22.67 -18.31 -20.59
C PRO A 65 -23.19 -19.21 -19.47
N ASN A 66 -22.53 -20.36 -19.26
CA ASN A 66 -22.82 -21.20 -18.11
C ASN A 66 -22.44 -20.46 -16.81
N LEU A 67 -23.37 -20.39 -15.86
CA LEU A 67 -23.20 -19.69 -14.58
C LEU A 67 -21.96 -20.12 -13.79
N ASP A 68 -21.55 -21.39 -13.88
CA ASP A 68 -20.34 -21.90 -13.22
C ASP A 68 -19.08 -21.27 -13.83
N ILE A 69 -19.04 -21.17 -15.16
CA ILE A 69 -17.92 -20.59 -15.91
C ILE A 69 -17.83 -19.08 -15.62
N ASP A 70 -18.97 -18.39 -15.61
CA ASP A 70 -19.05 -16.95 -15.32
C ASP A 70 -18.67 -16.60 -13.89
N TYR A 71 -19.11 -17.42 -12.92
CA TYR A 71 -18.68 -17.30 -11.53
C TYR A 71 -17.17 -17.52 -11.39
N LEU A 72 -16.61 -18.54 -12.04
CA LEU A 72 -15.16 -18.78 -12.05
C LEU A 72 -14.40 -17.62 -12.73
N GLN A 73 -14.92 -17.07 -13.83
CA GLN A 73 -14.36 -15.90 -14.51
C GLN A 73 -14.32 -14.68 -13.57
N GLY A 74 -15.42 -14.39 -12.87
CA GLY A 74 -15.48 -13.30 -11.89
C GLY A 74 -14.52 -13.49 -10.71
N LEU A 75 -14.34 -14.73 -10.23
CA LEU A 75 -13.32 -15.06 -9.23
C LEU A 75 -11.89 -14.84 -9.75
N ILE A 76 -11.61 -15.25 -11.00
CA ILE A 76 -10.30 -15.05 -11.65
C ILE A 76 -10.00 -13.55 -11.79
N ASP A 77 -10.97 -12.74 -12.23
CA ASP A 77 -10.82 -11.29 -12.37
C ASP A 77 -10.59 -10.61 -11.01
N GLN A 78 -11.28 -11.06 -9.95
CA GLN A 78 -11.05 -10.59 -8.58
C GLN A 78 -9.66 -10.97 -8.07
N GLN A 79 -9.20 -12.21 -8.31
CA GLN A 79 -7.87 -12.67 -7.95
C GLN A 79 -6.79 -11.88 -8.71
N GLY A 80 -6.99 -11.61 -10.01
CA GLY A 80 -6.09 -10.79 -10.82
C GLY A 80 -5.89 -9.38 -10.23
N LYS A 81 -6.98 -8.71 -9.85
CA LYS A 81 -6.94 -7.39 -9.19
C LYS A 81 -6.21 -7.45 -7.83
N GLN A 82 -6.41 -8.51 -7.05
CA GLN A 82 -5.71 -8.70 -5.77
C GLN A 82 -4.20 -8.90 -5.97
N ILE A 83 -3.81 -9.71 -6.96
CA ILE A 83 -2.40 -9.96 -7.31
C ILE A 83 -1.72 -8.66 -7.79
N GLU A 84 -2.38 -7.88 -8.65
CA GLU A 84 -1.85 -6.60 -9.14
C GLU A 84 -1.61 -5.62 -7.98
N GLN A 85 -2.55 -5.51 -7.03
CA GLN A 85 -2.38 -4.66 -5.87
C GLN A 85 -1.27 -5.16 -4.93
N GLN A 86 -1.15 -6.47 -4.72
CA GLN A 86 -0.06 -7.05 -3.94
C GLN A 86 1.30 -6.77 -4.57
N ALA A 87 1.44 -6.87 -5.89
CA ALA A 87 2.68 -6.56 -6.60
C ALA A 87 3.10 -5.08 -6.41
N LYS A 88 2.16 -4.13 -6.50
CA LYS A 88 2.40 -2.70 -6.22
C LYS A 88 2.85 -2.47 -4.78
N ASN A 89 2.25 -3.17 -3.81
CA ASN A 89 2.64 -3.07 -2.40
C ASN A 89 4.05 -3.63 -2.17
N ILE A 90 4.41 -4.74 -2.83
CA ILE A 90 5.75 -5.36 -2.72
C ILE A 90 6.85 -4.44 -3.25
N GLU A 91 6.69 -3.85 -4.44
CA GLU A 91 7.68 -2.90 -4.97
C GLU A 91 7.78 -1.62 -4.13
N SER A 92 6.67 -1.17 -3.51
CA SER A 92 6.68 -0.07 -2.54
C SER A 92 7.52 -0.41 -1.30
N LEU A 93 7.25 -1.56 -0.66
CA LEU A 93 7.97 -2.04 0.52
C LEU A 93 9.46 -2.31 0.24
N LYS A 94 9.80 -2.76 -0.97
CA LYS A 94 11.17 -2.97 -1.43
C LYS A 94 11.94 -1.65 -1.62
N THR A 95 11.26 -0.61 -2.12
CA THR A 95 11.80 0.74 -2.23
C THR A 95 12.05 1.35 -0.84
N GLU A 96 11.07 1.22 0.06
CA GLU A 96 11.19 1.67 1.46
C GLU A 96 12.31 0.94 2.21
N ASN A 97 12.42 -0.38 2.09
CA ASN A 97 13.53 -1.16 2.66
C ASN A 97 14.90 -0.69 2.15
N LYS A 98 15.02 -0.32 0.87
CA LYS A 98 16.26 0.24 0.33
C LYS A 98 16.57 1.59 0.94
N SER A 99 15.58 2.47 1.08
CA SER A 99 15.73 3.77 1.72
C SER A 99 16.15 3.66 3.19
N LEU A 100 15.50 2.77 3.96
CA LEU A 100 15.84 2.51 5.36
C LEU A 100 17.26 1.96 5.53
N LYS A 101 17.73 1.07 4.63
CA LYS A 101 19.12 0.60 4.64
C LYS A 101 20.11 1.73 4.43
N SER A 102 19.92 2.56 3.40
CA SER A 102 20.82 3.69 3.15
C SER A 102 20.77 4.76 4.26
N ALA A 103 19.62 4.99 4.89
CA ALA A 103 19.51 5.87 6.06
C ALA A 103 20.26 5.31 7.27
N ASN A 104 20.22 3.99 7.50
CA ASN A 104 20.95 3.32 8.57
C ASN A 104 22.47 3.33 8.31
N GLU A 105 22.91 3.10 7.07
CA GLU A 105 24.31 3.23 6.63
C GLU A 105 24.85 4.64 6.88
N LEU A 106 24.11 5.67 6.45
CA LEU A 106 24.46 7.08 6.68
C LEU A 106 24.52 7.43 8.18
N THR A 107 23.61 6.90 8.98
CA THR A 107 23.59 7.10 10.44
C THR A 107 24.80 6.47 11.11
N GLN A 108 25.21 5.26 10.69
CA GLN A 108 26.41 4.60 11.19
C GLN A 108 27.68 5.34 10.79
N GLN A 109 27.76 5.85 9.56
CA GLN A 109 28.87 6.68 9.12
C GLN A 109 28.98 7.97 9.96
N GLY A 110 27.88 8.70 10.14
CA GLY A 110 27.86 9.93 10.95
C GLY A 110 28.23 9.68 12.42
N LEU A 111 27.85 8.52 12.98
CA LEU A 111 28.29 8.11 14.33
C LEU A 111 29.80 7.83 14.38
N MET A 112 30.36 7.20 13.36
CA MET A 112 31.80 6.93 13.26
C MET A 112 32.60 8.24 13.17
N GLU A 113 32.18 9.17 12.31
CA GLU A 113 32.78 10.50 12.16
C GLU A 113 32.71 11.31 13.48
N ALA A 114 31.59 11.23 14.21
CA ALA A 114 31.44 11.88 15.51
C ALA A 114 32.35 11.28 16.59
N VAL A 115 32.57 9.96 16.58
CA VAL A 115 33.49 9.26 17.50
C VAL A 115 34.95 9.65 17.20
N ASP A 116 35.36 9.67 15.93
CA ASP A 116 36.71 10.07 15.52
C ASP A 116 37.00 11.53 15.90
N TYR A 117 36.03 12.43 15.71
CA TYR A 117 36.12 13.83 16.14
C TYR A 117 36.30 13.95 17.66
N LEU A 118 35.52 13.21 18.46
CA LEU A 118 35.64 13.22 19.92
C LEU A 118 37.01 12.69 20.40
N SER A 119 37.51 11.63 19.75
CA SER A 119 38.82 11.03 20.02
C SER A 119 39.97 12.02 19.74
N SER A 120 39.90 12.73 18.62
CA SER A 120 40.87 13.78 18.27
C SER A 120 40.89 14.93 19.29
N GLN A 121 39.70 15.38 19.74
CA GLN A 121 39.58 16.43 20.76
C GLN A 121 40.16 16.01 22.12
N LEU A 122 39.90 14.76 22.55
CA LEU A 122 40.45 14.22 23.80
C LEU A 122 41.98 14.18 23.77
N THR A 123 42.55 13.80 22.62
CA THR A 123 44.00 13.76 22.40
C THR A 123 44.62 15.16 22.46
N SER A 124 43.95 16.16 21.90
CA SER A 124 44.40 17.57 21.92
C SER A 124 44.30 18.21 23.31
N ALA A 125 43.32 17.83 24.13
CA ALA A 125 43.22 18.30 25.51
C ALA A 125 44.36 17.75 26.41
N SER A 126 44.79 16.51 26.14
CA SER A 126 45.84 15.86 26.94
C SER A 126 47.22 16.53 26.77
N THR A 127 47.53 17.05 25.59
CA THR A 127 48.85 17.68 25.31
C THR A 127 49.01 19.10 25.85
N THR A 128 47.93 19.77 26.27
CA THR A 128 48.01 21.14 26.82
C THR A 128 48.33 21.22 28.31
N THR A 129 48.40 20.09 29.03
CA THR A 129 48.57 20.08 30.49
C THR A 129 50.03 19.96 30.93
N ASP A 130 50.97 19.62 30.02
CA ASP A 130 52.34 19.19 30.38
C ASP A 130 53.44 20.17 29.92
N THR A 131 53.18 21.49 30.04
CA THR A 131 54.20 22.54 29.87
C THR A 131 54.11 23.57 31.00
N GLY A 132 54.42 23.14 32.23
CA GLY A 132 54.23 23.98 33.42
C GLY A 132 55.08 23.67 34.65
N SER A 133 56.15 22.85 34.58
CA SER A 133 57.03 22.62 35.75
C SER A 133 58.48 22.31 35.36
N ALA A 134 59.23 23.36 35.01
CA ALA A 134 60.68 23.32 34.83
C ALA A 134 61.36 24.63 35.29
N ALA A 135 61.01 25.10 36.49
CA ALA A 135 61.80 26.12 37.18
C ALA A 135 62.98 25.43 37.89
N THR A 136 64.08 25.23 37.16
CA THR A 136 65.34 24.74 37.73
C THR A 136 65.94 25.78 38.66
N SER A 137 66.14 25.42 39.93
CA SER A 137 66.99 26.19 40.85
C SER A 137 67.98 25.26 41.54
N SER A 138 69.09 25.00 40.86
CA SER A 138 70.24 24.28 41.41
C SER A 138 71.00 25.20 42.37
N ALA A 139 71.16 24.80 43.64
CA ALA A 139 71.94 25.55 44.62
C ALA A 139 72.54 24.64 45.72
N ALA A 140 73.67 24.00 45.40
CA ALA A 140 74.69 23.45 46.31
C ALA A 140 75.91 23.01 45.45
N PRO A 141 77.14 22.82 45.98
CA PRO A 141 77.65 23.00 47.35
C PRO A 141 78.22 24.45 47.55
N ALA A 142 79.11 24.83 48.49
CA ALA A 142 79.95 24.12 49.47
C ALA A 142 80.25 24.94 50.75
N SER A 143 81.08 24.38 51.64
CA SER A 143 81.58 24.99 52.89
C SER A 143 83.01 25.54 52.73
N SER A 144 83.33 26.65 53.41
CA SER A 144 84.71 27.03 53.80
C SER A 144 84.69 28.01 54.98
N ALA A 145 85.77 28.06 55.77
CA ALA A 145 85.80 28.66 57.11
C ALA A 145 86.60 29.97 57.22
N ALA A 146 86.20 30.82 58.18
CA ALA A 146 86.99 31.88 58.85
C ALA A 146 86.32 32.07 60.24
N SER A 147 86.97 31.97 61.41
CA SER A 147 88.24 32.51 61.94
C SER A 147 88.12 33.93 62.49
N GLU A 148 88.67 34.13 63.71
CA GLU A 148 88.83 35.38 64.48
C GLU A 148 87.54 35.96 65.13
N SER A 149 87.54 36.50 66.37
CA SER A 149 88.59 36.67 67.40
C SER A 149 88.08 36.25 68.79
#